data_AF-A0A8C6S9X3-F1
#
_entry.id   AF-A0A8C6S9X3-F1
#
_cell.length_a   1.000
_cell.length_b   1.000
_cell.length_c   1.000
_cell.angle_alpha   90.00
_cell.angle_beta   90.00
_cell.angle_gamma   90.00
#
_symmetry.space_group_name_H-M   'P 1'
#
loop_
_entity.id
_entity.type
_entity.pdbx_description
1 polymer ?
#
loop_
_entity_poly.entity_id
_entity_poly.type
_entity_poly.pdbx_seq_one_letter_code
_entity_poly.pdbx_strand_id
1 'polypeptide(L)'
;MLLSNFQKEDLKGLKVADSKTLSEEERENLFENLHKSRSFIGWALQILSPNTISTSMLQRSKYNLNALSHDTAIGLVQYALDCEYNSKRYATRIERSKSL
;
A
#
# COMPACT_ATOMS: atom_id res chain seq x y z
N MET A 1 11.61 -24.79 5.60
CA MET A 1 12.67 -24.39 4.64
C MET A 1 11.99 -24.34 3.27
N LEU A 2 12.13 -23.24 2.50
CA LEU A 2 11.47 -22.93 1.20
C LEU A 2 10.23 -22.00 1.20
N LEU A 3 10.20 -20.91 1.98
CA LEU A 3 9.27 -19.78 1.69
C LEU A 3 9.93 -18.40 1.71
N SER A 4 11.26 -18.31 1.86
CA SER A 4 11.92 -17.02 2.14
C SER A 4 12.65 -16.36 0.96
N ASN A 5 12.73 -16.98 -0.22
CA ASN A 5 13.51 -16.44 -1.35
C ASN A 5 12.73 -16.17 -2.64
N PHE A 6 11.50 -16.66 -2.79
CA PHE A 6 10.79 -16.61 -4.08
C PHE A 6 10.28 -15.21 -4.45
N GLN A 7 10.03 -14.31 -3.49
CA GLN A 7 9.34 -13.04 -3.79
C GLN A 7 10.27 -11.88 -4.21
N LYS A 8 11.55 -11.93 -3.83
CA LYS A 8 12.48 -10.81 -4.11
C LYS A 8 12.93 -10.76 -5.58
N GLU A 9 13.05 -11.92 -6.22
CA GLU A 9 13.50 -12.02 -7.61
C GLU A 9 12.39 -11.64 -8.59
N ASP A 10 11.15 -12.08 -8.33
CA ASP A 10 9.97 -11.69 -9.11
C ASP A 10 9.68 -10.18 -9.02
N LEU A 11 9.88 -9.57 -7.84
CA LEU A 11 9.77 -8.12 -7.66
C LEU A 11 10.85 -7.33 -8.43
N LYS A 12 12.07 -7.86 -8.54
CA LYS A 12 13.12 -7.26 -9.37
C LYS A 12 12.81 -7.37 -10.86
N GLY A 13 12.19 -8.49 -11.27
CA GLY A 13 11.74 -8.70 -12.66
C GLY A 13 10.66 -7.72 -13.10
N LEU A 14 9.86 -7.21 -12.16
CA LEU A 14 8.81 -6.23 -12.44
C LEU A 14 9.33 -4.84 -12.86
N LYS A 15 10.66 -4.60 -12.82
CA LYS A 15 11.32 -3.34 -13.23
C LYS A 15 10.52 -2.09 -12.83
N VAL A 16 10.15 -2.00 -11.56
CA VAL A 16 9.58 -0.76 -10.98
C VAL A 16 10.72 0.25 -10.88
N ALA A 17 11.07 0.87 -12.02
CA ALA A 17 12.12 1.85 -12.16
C ALA A 17 11.72 3.19 -11.50
N ASP A 18 12.70 4.09 -11.34
CA ASP A 18 12.45 5.43 -10.81
C ASP A 18 11.34 6.11 -11.62
N SER A 19 10.30 6.60 -10.93
CA SER A 19 9.09 7.16 -11.55
C SER A 19 9.39 8.36 -12.46
N LYS A 20 10.57 8.94 -12.34
CA LYS A 20 11.08 10.09 -13.11
C LYS A 20 11.51 9.75 -14.54
N THR A 21 11.68 8.48 -14.89
CA THR A 21 12.09 8.06 -16.24
C THR A 21 11.02 7.31 -17.02
N LEU A 22 9.85 7.06 -16.42
CA LEU A 22 8.78 6.27 -17.02
C LEU A 22 7.80 7.15 -17.79
N SER A 23 7.49 6.78 -19.03
CA SER A 23 6.40 7.36 -19.82
C SER A 23 5.03 6.98 -19.24
N GLU A 24 3.97 7.67 -19.66
CA GLU A 24 2.60 7.36 -19.23
C GLU A 24 2.19 5.92 -19.61
N GLU A 25 2.53 5.50 -20.84
CA GLU A 25 2.30 4.13 -21.33
C GLU A 25 3.06 3.07 -20.51
N GLU A 26 4.29 3.37 -20.10
CA GLU A 26 5.08 2.47 -19.25
C GLU A 26 4.49 2.35 -17.84
N ARG A 27 3.93 3.43 -17.29
CA ARG A 27 3.26 3.41 -15.97
C ARG A 27 1.97 2.60 -16.00
N GLU A 28 1.16 2.74 -17.04
CA GLU A 28 -0.08 1.97 -17.21
C GLU A 28 0.24 0.47 -17.32
N ASN A 29 1.23 0.09 -18.14
CA ASN A 29 1.69 -1.30 -18.27
C ASN A 29 2.22 -1.87 -16.96
N LEU A 30 2.96 -1.08 -16.17
CA LEU A 30 3.40 -1.48 -14.82
C LEU A 30 2.23 -1.69 -13.86
N PHE A 31 1.24 -0.80 -13.88
CA PHE A 31 0.05 -0.94 -13.05
C PHE A 31 -0.78 -2.18 -13.43
N GLU A 32 -0.93 -2.46 -14.71
CA GLU A 32 -1.58 -3.70 -15.20
C GLU A 32 -0.81 -4.95 -14.77
N ASN A 33 0.52 -4.93 -14.79
CA ASN A 33 1.34 -6.03 -14.30
C ASN A 33 1.22 -6.22 -12.77
N LEU A 34 1.15 -5.12 -12.02
CA LEU A 34 0.85 -5.14 -10.58
C LEU A 34 -0.56 -5.70 -10.31
N HIS A 35 -1.53 -5.37 -11.17
CA HIS A 35 -2.88 -5.91 -11.06
C HIS A 35 -2.94 -7.42 -11.36
N LYS A 36 -2.19 -7.88 -12.36
CA LYS A 36 -2.09 -9.33 -12.69
C LYS A 36 -1.38 -10.13 -11.60
N SER A 37 -0.48 -9.50 -10.85
CA SER A 37 0.28 -10.11 -9.74
C SER A 37 -0.40 -9.99 -8.36
N ARG A 38 -1.69 -9.66 -8.34
CA ARG A 38 -2.48 -9.46 -7.10
C ARG A 38 -2.59 -10.69 -6.19
N SER A 39 -2.24 -11.88 -6.68
CA SER A 39 -2.15 -13.09 -5.87
C SER A 39 -1.01 -13.07 -4.85
N PHE A 40 0.03 -12.26 -5.07
CA PHE A 40 1.18 -12.15 -4.16
C PHE A 40 1.59 -10.70 -3.83
N ILE A 41 1.14 -9.70 -4.60
CA ILE A 41 1.39 -8.28 -4.34
C ILE A 41 0.08 -7.58 -3.95
N GLY A 42 0.07 -6.98 -2.77
CA GLY A 42 -0.97 -6.05 -2.34
C GLY A 42 -0.51 -4.61 -2.48
N TRP A 43 -1.42 -3.69 -2.83
CA TRP A 43 -1.16 -2.25 -2.87
C TRP A 43 -2.31 -1.48 -2.22
N ALA A 44 -1.99 -0.30 -1.70
CA ALA A 44 -2.93 0.64 -1.11
C ALA A 44 -2.53 2.07 -1.51
N LEU A 45 -3.52 2.95 -1.69
CA LEU A 45 -3.31 4.34 -2.08
C LEU A 45 -4.22 5.24 -1.24
N GLN A 46 -3.69 6.38 -0.82
CA GLN A 46 -4.44 7.46 -0.19
C GLN A 46 -4.44 8.69 -1.11
N ILE A 47 -5.60 9.08 -1.63
CA ILE A 47 -5.75 10.25 -2.49
C ILE A 47 -6.19 11.45 -1.64
N LEU A 48 -5.35 12.49 -1.59
CA LEU A 48 -5.66 13.74 -0.90
C LEU A 48 -6.27 14.72 -1.87
N SER A 49 -7.52 15.12 -1.63
CA SER A 49 -8.18 16.11 -2.49
C SER A 49 -7.55 17.50 -2.33
N PRO A 50 -7.61 18.38 -3.37
CA PRO A 50 -7.15 19.76 -3.24
C PRO A 50 -7.83 20.51 -2.08
N ASN A 51 -9.10 20.20 -1.82
CA ASN A 51 -9.84 20.77 -0.69
C ASN A 51 -9.29 20.27 0.66
N THR A 52 -8.96 18.99 0.77
CA THR A 52 -8.32 18.43 1.98
C THR A 52 -6.98 19.09 2.23
N ILE A 53 -6.15 19.25 1.20
CA ILE A 53 -4.84 19.92 1.31
C ILE A 53 -5.03 21.37 1.76
N SER A 54 -5.91 22.11 1.09
CA SER A 54 -6.16 23.53 1.36
C SER A 54 -6.71 23.75 2.78
N THR A 55 -7.75 23.00 3.16
CA THR A 55 -8.35 23.12 4.49
C THR A 55 -7.39 22.67 5.60
N SER A 56 -6.53 21.69 5.33
CA SER A 56 -5.49 21.24 6.27
C SER A 56 -4.40 22.30 6.47
N MET A 57 -3.99 23.00 5.43
CA MET A 57 -2.97 24.06 5.54
C MET A 57 -3.49 25.37 6.11
N LEU A 58 -4.79 25.64 5.96
CA LEU A 58 -5.45 26.87 6.43
C LEU A 58 -6.02 26.76 7.86
N GLN A 59 -5.71 25.68 8.58
CA GLN A 59 -6.15 25.49 9.97
C GLN A 59 -5.54 26.55 10.89
N ARG A 60 -6.21 26.82 12.02
CA ARG A 60 -5.70 27.74 13.06
C ARG A 60 -4.37 27.27 13.63
N SER A 61 -4.22 25.96 13.81
CA SER A 61 -2.96 25.34 14.18
C SER A 61 -2.12 25.14 12.92
N LYS A 62 -0.83 25.49 12.99
CA LYS A 62 0.07 25.30 11.86
C LYS A 62 0.16 23.82 11.50
N TYR A 63 -0.29 23.49 10.30
CA TYR A 63 -0.19 22.15 9.74
C TYR A 63 0.26 22.28 8.28
N ASN A 64 1.51 21.90 8.01
CA ASN A 64 2.14 22.13 6.70
C ASN A 64 2.08 20.87 5.83
N LEU A 65 2.47 21.00 4.56
CA LEU A 65 2.46 19.89 3.60
C LEU A 65 3.33 18.70 4.06
N ASN A 66 4.45 18.96 4.74
CA ASN A 66 5.32 17.89 5.21
C ASN A 66 4.64 17.09 6.32
N ALA A 67 4.01 17.76 7.28
CA ALA A 67 3.23 17.12 8.33
C ALA A 67 2.07 16.30 7.75
N LEU A 68 1.31 16.88 6.81
CA LEU A 68 0.26 16.18 6.09
C LEU A 68 0.79 14.95 5.34
N SER A 69 1.93 15.06 4.67
CA SER A 69 2.57 13.96 3.94
C SER A 69 3.02 12.84 4.88
N HIS A 70 3.65 13.19 6.00
CA HIS A 70 4.08 12.21 6.99
C HIS A 70 2.91 11.49 7.63
N ASP A 71 1.88 12.20 8.07
CA ASP A 71 0.69 11.60 8.68
C ASP A 71 -0.04 10.68 7.69
N THR A 72 -0.10 11.08 6.42
CA THR A 72 -0.68 10.25 5.36
C THR A 72 0.13 8.97 5.14
N ALA A 73 1.46 9.06 5.13
CA ALA A 73 2.33 7.90 4.98
C ALA A 73 2.22 6.95 6.20
N ILE A 74 2.19 7.50 7.41
CA ILE A 74 1.98 6.74 8.65
C ILE A 74 0.62 6.02 8.59
N GLY A 75 -0.43 6.71 8.16
CA GLY A 75 -1.76 6.13 8.01
C GLY A 75 -1.79 4.94 7.04
N LEU A 76 -1.08 5.02 5.91
CA LEU A 76 -0.96 3.90 4.96
C LEU A 76 -0.21 2.70 5.55
N VAL A 77 0.86 2.92 6.31
CA VAL A 77 1.57 1.85 7.00
C VAL A 77 0.68 1.20 8.05
N GLN A 78 -0.04 2.00 8.85
CA GLN A 78 -0.97 1.48 9.84
C GLN A 78 -2.09 0.66 9.19
N TYR A 79 -2.64 1.14 8.08
CA TYR A 79 -3.64 0.40 7.30
C TYR A 79 -3.12 -0.98 6.87
N ALA A 80 -1.87 -1.08 6.39
CA ALA A 80 -1.27 -2.36 6.02
C ALA A 80 -1.15 -3.33 7.21
N LEU A 81 -0.75 -2.82 8.38
CA LEU A 81 -0.68 -3.62 9.62
C LEU A 81 -2.06 -4.10 10.07
N ASP A 82 -3.08 -3.23 9.99
CA ASP A 82 -4.44 -3.57 10.38
C ASP A 82 -5.05 -4.64 9.46
N CYS A 83 -4.79 -4.56 8.15
CA CYS A 83 -5.18 -5.59 7.19
C CYS A 83 -4.55 -6.95 7.53
N GLU A 84 -3.26 -6.97 7.87
CA GLU A 84 -2.57 -8.20 8.26
C GLU A 84 -3.14 -8.79 9.56
N TYR A 85 -3.31 -7.95 10.58
CA TYR A 85 -3.88 -8.37 11.86
C TYR A 85 -5.29 -8.96 11.70
N ASN A 86 -6.15 -8.26 10.94
CA ASN A 86 -7.51 -8.72 10.68
C ASN A 86 -7.53 -10.05 9.94
N SER A 87 -6.70 -10.21 8.90
CA SER A 87 -6.59 -11.46 8.14
C SER A 87 -6.23 -12.66 9.05
N LYS A 88 -5.22 -12.49 9.91
CA LYS A 88 -4.82 -13.53 10.88
C LYS A 88 -5.92 -13.86 11.88
N ARG A 89 -6.60 -12.83 12.40
CA ARG A 89 -7.70 -12.98 13.37
C ARG A 89 -8.88 -13.78 12.81
N TYR A 90 -9.26 -13.54 11.54
CA TYR A 90 -10.30 -14.31 10.88
C TYR A 90 -9.91 -15.77 10.66
N ALA A 91 -8.66 -16.04 10.24
CA ALA A 91 -8.16 -17.41 10.07
C ALA A 91 -8.24 -18.22 11.39
N THR A 92 -7.75 -17.64 12.50
CA THR A 92 -7.81 -18.29 13.82
C THR A 92 -9.25 -18.53 14.30
N ARG A 93 -10.20 -17.64 13.95
CA ARG A 93 -11.61 -17.84 14.33
C ARG A 93 -12.27 -18.98 13.57
N ILE A 94 -11.96 -19.14 12.28
CA ILE A 94 -12.46 -20.24 11.45
C ILE A 94 -11.95 -21.59 11.96
N GLU A 95 -10.67 -21.67 12.32
CA GLU A 95 -10.08 -22.90 12.87
C GLU A 95 -10.75 -23.31 14.18
N ARG A 96 -11.02 -22.36 15.08
CA ARG A 96 -11.72 -22.63 16.35
C ARG A 96 -13.18 -23.06 16.16
N SER A 97 -13.86 -22.60 15.13
CA SER A 97 -15.25 -23.04 14.83
C SER A 97 -15.34 -24.41 14.16
N LYS A 98 -14.24 -24.95 13.61
CA LYS A 98 -14.20 -26.30 13.04
C LYS A 98 -13.88 -27.39 14.07
N SER A 99 -13.44 -27.02 15.27
CA SER A 99 -13.15 -27.96 16.37
C SER A 99 -14.31 -28.11 17.37
N LEU A 100 -15.49 -27.61 17.02
CA LEU A 100 -16.77 -27.78 17.72
C LEU A 100 -17.72 -28.52 16.78
#